data_AF-A0A9E6DKT0-F1
#
_entry.id   AF-A0A9E6DKT0-F1
#
_cell.length_a   1.000
_cell.length_b   1.000
_cell.length_c   1.000
_cell.angle_alpha   90.00
_cell.angle_beta   90.00
_cell.angle_gamma   90.00
#
_symmetry.space_group_name_H-M   'P 1'
#
loop_
_entity.id
_entity.type
_entity.pdbx_description
1 polymer ?
#
loop_
_entity_poly.entity_id
_entity_poly.type
_entity_poly.pdbx_seq_one_letter_code
_entity_poly.pdbx_strand_id
1 'polypeptide(L)' 'MDALKARVENGRFVIEGRTDLPEGTELYLVPVSEEDEDRADIEAAKQALSEMKATGEKAVSIDELAARHGL' A
#
# COMPACT_ATOMS: atom_id res chain seq x y z
N MET A 1 8.10 0.82 -4.00
CA MET A 1 7.52 0.54 -5.32
C MET A 1 6.18 1.22 -5.37
N ASP A 2 5.99 2.14 -6.31
CA ASP A 2 4.68 2.75 -6.53
C ASP A 2 3.72 1.72 -7.14
N ALA A 3 2.44 1.83 -6.80
CA ALA A 3 1.42 0.97 -7.36
C ALA A 3 1.37 1.13 -8.89
N LEU A 4 1.26 0.02 -9.62
CA LEU A 4 1.06 0.03 -11.06
C LEU A 4 -0.26 0.76 -11.37
N LYS A 5 -0.18 1.90 -12.04
CA LYS A 5 -1.35 2.62 -12.54
C LYS A 5 -1.65 2.15 -13.95
N ALA A 6 -2.86 1.69 -14.17
CA ALA A 6 -3.31 1.25 -15.48
C ALA A 6 -4.80 1.58 -15.66
N ARG A 7 -5.21 1.81 -16.91
CA ARG A 7 -6.61 1.97 -17.29
C ARG A 7 -7.01 1.01 -18.41
N VAL A 8 -8.30 0.80 -18.60
CA VAL A 8 -8.82 -0.02 -19.70
C VAL A 8 -9.28 0.89 -20.83
N GLU A 9 -8.76 0.68 -22.04
CA GLU A 9 -9.19 1.35 -23.26
C GLU A 9 -9.43 0.31 -24.35
N ASN A 10 -10.63 0.29 -24.94
CA ASN A 10 -11.03 -0.69 -25.96
C ASN A 10 -10.75 -2.15 -25.54
N GLY A 11 -10.99 -2.48 -24.28
CA GLY A 11 -10.76 -3.82 -23.72
C GLY A 11 -9.29 -4.19 -23.50
N ARG A 12 -8.36 -3.22 -23.57
CA ARG A 12 -6.93 -3.43 -23.33
C ARG A 12 -6.45 -2.63 -22.13
N PHE A 13 -5.57 -3.22 -21.32
CA PHE A 13 -4.87 -2.49 -20.26
C PHE A 13 -3.82 -1.56 -20.88
N VAL A 14 -3.85 -0.30 -20.47
CA VAL A 14 -2.89 0.74 -20.81
C VAL A 14 -2.19 1.15 -19.53
N ILE A 15 -0.88 0.95 -19.45
CA ILE A 15 -0.08 1.34 -18.28
C ILE A 15 0.16 2.85 -18.32
N GLU A 16 -0.17 3.52 -17.23
CA GLU A 16 0.01 4.96 -17.06
C GLU A 16 1.27 5.23 -16.23
N GLY A 17 2.33 5.67 -16.91
CA GLY A 17 3.61 6.01 -16.29
C GLY A 17 4.77 5.14 -16.75
N ARG A 18 6.00 5.56 -16.41
CA ARG A 18 7.19 4.73 -16.63
C ARG A 18 7.27 3.67 -15.55
N THR A 19 7.59 2.46 -15.99
CA THR A 19 7.97 1.35 -15.13
C THR A 19 9.44 1.03 -15.36
N ASP A 20 10.14 0.61 -14.31
CA ASP A 20 11.53 0.16 -14.38
C ASP A 20 11.63 -1.36 -14.60
N LEU A 21 10.52 -2.01 -14.97
CA LEU A 21 10.49 -3.44 -15.24
C LEU A 21 11.25 -3.79 -16.54
N PRO A 22 12.07 -4.86 -16.54
CA PRO A 22 12.74 -5.33 -17.75
C PRO A 22 11.77 -5.76 -18.85
N GLU A 23 12.25 -5.73 -20.09
CA GLU A 23 11.53 -6.33 -21.22
C GLU A 23 11.28 -7.83 -20.98
N GLY A 24 10.09 -8.31 -21.33
CA GLY A 24 9.68 -9.70 -21.10
C GLY A 24 9.15 -9.98 -19.69
N THR A 25 9.02 -8.96 -18.82
CA THR A 25 8.39 -9.14 -17.50
C THR A 25 6.91 -9.48 -17.65
N GLU A 26 6.52 -10.65 -17.16
CA GLU A 26 5.14 -11.10 -17.10
C GLU A 26 4.46 -10.59 -15.82
N LEU A 27 3.22 -10.10 -15.95
CA LEU A 27 2.45 -9.57 -14.82
C LEU A 27 1.12 -10.33 -14.70
N TYR A 28 0.79 -10.74 -13.48
CA TYR A 28 -0.50 -11.33 -13.15
C TYR A 28 -1.33 -10.30 -12.38
N LEU A 29 -2.48 -9.93 -12.94
CA LEU A 29 -3.42 -9.02 -12.30
C LEU A 29 -4.48 -9.85 -11.57
N VAL A 30 -4.62 -9.60 -10.27
CA VAL A 30 -5.68 -10.18 -9.45
C VAL A 30 -6.70 -9.07 -9.17
N PRO A 31 -7.99 -9.24 -9.52
CA PRO A 31 -9.04 -8.31 -9.12
C PRO A 31 -9.06 -8.21 -7.61
N VAL A 32 -9.09 -6.97 -7.11
CA VAL A 32 -9.11 -6.71 -5.68
C VAL A 32 -10.55 -6.47 -5.29
N SER A 33 -11.05 -7.25 -4.33
CA SER A 33 -12.41 -7.15 -3.84
C SER A 33 -12.53 -5.90 -2.97
N GLU A 34 -13.67 -5.19 -3.01
CA GLU A 34 -13.93 -4.13 -2.02
C GLU A 34 -14.05 -4.68 -0.59
N GLU A 35 -14.23 -6.00 -0.45
CA GLU A 35 -14.25 -6.72 0.83
C GLU A 35 -12.86 -7.21 1.27
N ASP A 36 -11.77 -6.86 0.57
CA ASP A 36 -10.42 -7.11 1.05
C ASP A 36 -10.11 -6.18 2.25
N GLU A 37 -10.42 -6.66 3.47
CA GLU A 37 -10.19 -6.01 4.77
C GLU A 37 -8.78 -5.38 4.87
N ASP A 38 -7.78 -6.03 4.28
CA ASP A 38 -6.38 -5.59 4.28
C ASP A 38 -6.17 -4.18 3.70
N ARG A 39 -7.00 -3.74 2.73
CA ARG A 39 -6.82 -2.42 2.11
C ARG A 39 -7.39 -1.30 2.97
N ALA A 40 -8.51 -1.54 3.63
CA ALA A 40 -9.08 -0.60 4.59
C ALA A 40 -8.11 -0.38 5.76
N ASP A 41 -7.47 -1.45 6.22
CA ASP A 41 -6.47 -1.41 7.29
C ASP A 41 -5.21 -0.63 6.90
N ILE A 42 -4.74 -0.77 5.66
CA ILE A 42 -3.58 -0.03 5.16
C ILE A 42 -3.87 1.47 5.03
N GLU A 43 -5.03 1.86 4.50
CA GLU A 43 -5.39 3.29 4.39
C GLU A 43 -5.65 3.92 5.76
N ALA A 44 -6.32 3.20 6.67
CA ALA A 44 -6.49 3.62 8.06
C ALA A 44 -5.14 3.78 8.77
N ALA A 45 -4.20 2.85 8.58
CA ALA A 45 -2.86 2.94 9.14
C ALA A 45 -2.05 4.13 8.57
N LYS A 46 -2.17 4.42 7.26
CA LYS A 46 -1.53 5.59 6.64
C LYS A 46 -2.12 6.90 7.17
N GLN A 47 -3.43 6.95 7.40
CA GLN A 47 -4.10 8.11 7.95
C GLN A 47 -3.66 8.36 9.40
N ALA A 48 -3.68 7.32 10.24
CA ALA A 48 -3.19 7.38 11.62
C ALA A 48 -1.72 7.83 11.68
N LEU A 49 -0.86 7.30 10.81
CA LEU A 49 0.56 7.71 10.76
C LEU A 49 0.73 9.18 10.34
N SER A 50 -0.13 9.68 9.45
CA SER A 50 -0.10 11.09 9.02
C SER A 50 -0.57 12.03 10.13
N GLU A 51 -1.59 11.64 10.90
CA GLU A 51 -2.07 12.38 12.06
C GLU A 51 -1.02 12.42 13.18
N MET A 52 -0.36 11.29 13.49
CA MET A 52 0.74 11.24 14.46
C MET A 52 1.92 12.14 14.08
N LYS A 53 2.28 12.19 12.78
CA LYS A 53 3.32 13.11 12.28
C LYS A 53 2.93 14.57 12.46
N ALA A 54 1.65 14.91 12.36
CA ALA A 54 1.16 16.27 12.53
C ALA A 54 1.11 16.69 14.00
N THR A 55 0.84 15.76 14.93
CA THR A 55 0.82 16.01 16.39
C THR A 55 2.21 15.92 17.03
N GLY A 56 3.21 15.44 16.30
CA GLY A 56 4.58 15.26 16.80
C GLY A 56 4.76 13.99 17.64
N GLU A 57 3.77 13.10 17.64
CA GLU A 57 3.85 11.81 18.30
C GLU A 57 4.74 10.85 17.51
N LYS A 58 5.66 10.20 18.21
CA LYS A 58 6.65 9.32 17.60
C LYS A 58 6.06 7.92 17.49
N ALA A 59 5.93 7.39 16.27
CA ALA A 59 5.60 5.99 16.07
C ALA A 59 6.68 5.11 16.74
N VAL A 60 6.24 4.20 17.60
CA VAL A 60 7.10 3.19 18.25
C VAL A 60 6.91 1.85 17.56
N SER A 61 7.98 1.06 17.48
CA SER A 61 7.90 -0.27 16.87
C SER A 61 7.12 -1.26 17.74
N ILE A 62 6.60 -2.33 17.14
CA ILE A 62 5.88 -3.39 17.86
C ILE A 62 6.77 -4.04 18.93
N ASP A 63 8.06 -4.20 18.65
CA ASP A 63 9.06 -4.72 19.60
C ASP A 63 9.23 -3.78 20.80
N GLU A 64 9.19 -2.47 20.56
CA GLU A 64 9.26 -1.45 21.62
C GLU A 64 7.99 -1.43 22.49
N LEU A 65 6.83 -1.67 21.87
CA LEU A 65 5.54 -1.78 22.56
C LEU A 65 5.48 -3.04 23.44
N ALA A 66 5.93 -4.18 22.90
CA ALA A 66 6.00 -5.46 23.60
C ALA A 66 6.95 -5.38 24.81
N ALA A 67 8.14 -4.81 24.62
CA ALA A 67 9.10 -4.61 25.70
C ALA A 67 8.58 -3.68 26.82
N ARG A 68 7.74 -2.68 26.48
CA ARG A 68 7.18 -1.72 27.45
C ARG A 68 6.03 -2.30 28.26
N HIS A 69 5.26 -3.22 27.68
CA HIS A 69 4.04 -3.76 28.30
C HIS A 69 4.14 -5.24 28.71
N GLY A 70 5.27 -5.90 28.47
CA GLY A 70 5.49 -7.30 28.86
C GLY A 70 4.61 -8.28 28.07
N LEU A 71 4.35 -7.97 26.80
CA LEU A 71 3.63 -8.83 25.85
C LEU A 71 4.59 -9.77 25.12
#